data_AF-A0A9Q0PP78-F1
#
_entry.id   AF-A0A9Q0PP78-F1
#
_cell.length_a   1.000
_cell.length_b   1.000
_cell.length_c   1.000
_cell.angle_alpha   90.00
_cell.angle_beta   90.00
_cell.angle_gamma   90.00
#
_symmetry.space_group_name_H-M   'P 1'
#
loop_
_entity.id
_entity.type
_entity.pdbx_description
1 polymer ?
#
loop_
_entity_poly.entity_id
_entity_poly.type
_entity_poly.pdbx_seq_one_letter_code
_entity_poly.pdbx_strand_id
1 'polypeptide(L)'
;MGFDSPQMQELMRLYVTIHRIAKVGLSVPILVGHLVASALSDPYLSFAAALNGLAGPLHGLPNQEVLLWIKTVVEECGENITTEQLKDHVWKILNSERLFLDLVMEFCVKLIQDIHVKGEFALKHLPDDPLLQLVVTLY
;
A
#
# COMPACT_ATOMS: atom_id res chain seq x y z
N MET A 1 14.88 -10.94 8.99
CA MET A 1 15.11 -9.74 8.15
C MET A 1 16.32 -8.92 8.61
N GLY A 2 17.02 -9.26 9.70
CA GLY A 2 18.22 -8.52 10.14
C GLY A 2 17.94 -7.19 10.87
N PHE A 3 16.69 -6.97 11.31
CA PHE A 3 16.30 -5.82 12.11
C PHE A 3 15.95 -6.27 13.53
N ASP A 4 16.71 -5.77 14.52
CA ASP A 4 16.52 -6.11 15.93
C ASP A 4 15.76 -5.04 16.73
N SER A 5 15.44 -3.90 16.09
CA SER A 5 14.77 -2.80 16.79
C SER A 5 13.36 -3.21 17.26
N PRO A 6 12.99 -2.92 18.52
CA PRO A 6 11.65 -3.20 19.02
C PRO A 6 10.55 -2.56 18.17
N GLN A 7 10.80 -1.35 17.65
CA GLN A 7 9.88 -0.63 16.78
C GLN A 7 9.64 -1.36 15.45
N MET A 8 10.66 -1.97 14.86
CA MET A 8 10.50 -2.78 13.66
C MET A 8 9.70 -4.06 13.94
N GLN A 9 9.87 -4.66 15.12
CA GLN A 9 9.04 -5.80 15.53
C GLN A 9 7.57 -5.40 15.67
N GLU A 10 7.28 -4.26 16.28
CA GLU A 10 5.90 -3.72 16.39
C GLU A 10 5.31 -3.39 15.02
N LEU A 11 6.08 -2.75 14.13
CA LEU A 11 5.66 -2.49 12.75
C LEU A 11 5.29 -3.80 12.03
N MET A 12 6.11 -4.83 12.18
CA MET A 12 5.84 -6.12 11.53
C MET A 12 4.63 -6.85 12.13
N ARG A 13 4.43 -6.77 13.45
CA ARG A 13 3.22 -7.30 14.10
C ARG A 13 1.97 -6.61 13.55
N LEU A 14 2.00 -5.29 13.47
CA LEU A 14 0.91 -4.50 12.89
C LEU A 14 0.68 -4.86 11.41
N TYR A 15 1.75 -4.84 10.60
CA TYR A 15 1.70 -5.10 9.16
C TYR A 15 1.08 -6.47 8.84
N VAL A 16 1.55 -7.54 9.50
CA VAL A 16 1.01 -8.89 9.26
C VAL A 16 -0.44 -9.00 9.73
N THR A 17 -0.79 -8.34 10.84
CA THR A 17 -2.15 -8.40 11.40
C THR A 17 -3.18 -7.78 10.47
N ILE A 18 -2.90 -6.58 9.94
CA ILE A 18 -3.87 -5.85 9.11
C ILE A 18 -3.97 -6.41 7.69
N HIS A 19 -2.89 -6.96 7.12
CA HIS A 19 -2.92 -7.59 5.78
C HIS A 19 -3.43 -9.05 5.80
N ARG A 20 -3.80 -9.59 6.97
CA ARG A 20 -4.35 -10.95 7.09
C ARG A 20 -5.74 -11.09 6.46
N ILE A 21 -6.55 -10.03 6.48
CA ILE A 21 -7.92 -10.04 5.99
C ILE A 21 -8.10 -8.85 5.06
N ALA A 22 -7.96 -9.07 3.75
CA ALA A 22 -8.70 -8.23 2.82
C ALA A 22 -10.18 -8.44 3.17
N LYS A 23 -10.87 -7.40 3.68
CA LYS A 23 -12.26 -7.46 4.18
C LYS A 23 -13.27 -8.03 3.18
N VAL A 24 -12.87 -8.29 1.95
CA VAL A 24 -13.65 -8.92 0.91
C VAL A 24 -12.95 -10.23 0.51
N GLY A 25 -13.58 -11.37 0.80
CA GLY A 25 -13.12 -12.71 0.40
C GLY A 25 -13.09 -12.97 -1.11
N LEU A 26 -13.03 -11.92 -1.93
CA LEU A 26 -13.01 -11.92 -3.38
C LEU A 26 -11.66 -11.48 -3.96
N SER A 27 -10.62 -11.30 -3.12
CA SER A 27 -9.28 -11.02 -3.64
C SER A 27 -8.76 -12.20 -4.47
N VAL A 28 -8.02 -11.92 -5.55
CA VAL A 28 -7.52 -12.93 -6.50
C VAL A 28 -6.75 -14.06 -5.80
N PRO A 29 -5.80 -13.80 -4.87
CA PRO A 29 -5.06 -14.85 -4.16
C PRO A 29 -5.97 -15.76 -3.34
N ILE A 30 -6.97 -15.18 -2.66
CA ILE A 30 -7.92 -15.95 -1.84
C ILE A 30 -8.73 -16.89 -2.72
N LEU A 31 -9.27 -16.39 -3.83
CA LEU A 31 -10.07 -17.19 -4.76
C LEU A 31 -9.24 -18.30 -5.41
N VAL A 32 -8.02 -18.01 -5.85
CA VAL A 32 -7.13 -19.01 -6.46
C VAL A 32 -6.74 -20.08 -5.45
N GLY A 33 -6.36 -19.70 -4.22
CA GLY A 33 -6.04 -20.66 -3.17
C GLY A 33 -7.23 -21.54 -2.80
N HIS A 34 -8.43 -20.96 -2.68
CA HIS A 34 -9.65 -21.70 -2.41
C HIS A 34 -10.05 -22.64 -3.56
N LEU A 35 -9.91 -22.19 -4.82
CA LEU A 35 -10.18 -22.99 -6.01
C LEU A 35 -9.29 -24.23 -6.05
N VAL A 36 -7.99 -24.08 -5.84
CA VAL A 36 -7.03 -25.21 -5.83
C VAL A 36 -7.30 -26.13 -4.64
N ALA A 37 -7.64 -25.58 -3.47
CA ALA A 37 -8.02 -26.37 -2.30
C ALA A 37 -9.32 -27.17 -2.51
N SER A 38 -10.26 -26.67 -3.31
CA SER A 38 -11.53 -27.37 -3.57
C SER A 38 -11.36 -28.70 -4.32
N ALA A 39 -10.21 -28.89 -4.97
CA ALA A 39 -9.79 -30.16 -5.57
C ALA A 39 -9.06 -31.10 -4.59
N LEU A 40 -9.13 -30.84 -3.28
CA LEU A 40 -8.42 -31.55 -2.19
C LEU A 40 -6.89 -31.45 -2.26
N SER A 41 -6.36 -30.46 -2.97
CA SER A 41 -4.93 -30.12 -2.91
C SER A 41 -4.54 -29.72 -1.49
N ASP A 42 -3.32 -30.08 -1.07
CA ASP A 42 -2.83 -29.70 0.24
C ASP A 42 -2.57 -28.18 0.36
N PRO A 43 -2.45 -27.63 1.59
CA PRO A 43 -2.27 -26.21 1.80
C PRO A 43 -1.04 -25.59 1.13
N TYR A 44 0.04 -26.36 0.89
CA TYR A 44 1.23 -25.82 0.23
C TYR A 44 0.96 -25.53 -1.24
N LEU A 45 0.28 -26.46 -1.94
CA LEU A 45 -0.11 -26.27 -3.34
C LEU A 45 -1.11 -25.12 -3.50
N SER A 46 -2.12 -25.07 -2.63
CA SER A 46 -3.11 -23.99 -2.64
C SER A 46 -2.48 -22.62 -2.36
N PHE A 47 -1.56 -22.55 -1.40
CA PHE A 47 -0.88 -21.30 -1.08
C PHE A 47 0.09 -20.86 -2.18
N ALA A 48 0.83 -21.79 -2.80
CA ALA A 48 1.69 -21.48 -3.94
C ALA A 48 0.89 -20.91 -5.12
N ALA A 49 -0.28 -21.48 -5.42
CA ALA A 49 -1.16 -20.94 -6.45
C ALA A 49 -1.70 -19.55 -6.08
N ALA A 50 -2.08 -19.34 -4.81
CA ALA A 50 -2.49 -18.02 -4.32
C ALA A 50 -1.38 -16.96 -4.50
N LEU A 51 -0.12 -17.31 -4.24
CA LEU A 51 1.03 -16.43 -4.46
C LEU A 51 1.20 -16.03 -5.93
N ASN A 52 0.91 -16.93 -6.88
CA ASN A 52 0.91 -16.58 -8.30
C ASN A 52 -0.18 -15.55 -8.65
N GLY A 53 -1.36 -15.68 -8.04
CA GLY A 53 -2.42 -14.67 -8.14
C GLY A 53 -2.03 -13.33 -7.51
N LEU A 54 -1.30 -13.37 -6.39
CA LEU A 54 -0.82 -12.18 -5.68
C LEU A 54 0.27 -11.45 -6.47
N ALA A 55 1.13 -12.18 -7.18
CA ALA A 55 2.20 -11.60 -8.01
C ALA A 55 1.67 -10.84 -9.24
N GLY A 56 0.38 -10.96 -9.57
CA GLY A 56 -0.23 -10.23 -10.68
C GLY A 56 -0.14 -8.71 -10.48
N PRO A 57 0.17 -7.92 -11.53
CA PRO A 57 0.42 -6.49 -11.42
C PRO A 57 -0.78 -5.72 -10.84
N LEU A 58 -2.00 -6.15 -11.19
CA LEU A 58 -3.25 -5.54 -10.73
C LEU A 58 -3.60 -5.86 -9.26
N HIS A 59 -2.81 -6.72 -8.59
CA HIS A 59 -3.09 -7.14 -7.22
C HIS A 59 -1.94 -6.85 -6.25
N GLY A 60 -0.71 -7.26 -6.57
CA GLY A 60 0.41 -7.25 -5.62
C GLY A 60 1.24 -5.97 -5.60
N LEU A 61 1.09 -5.10 -6.59
CA LEU A 61 1.99 -3.96 -6.79
C LEU A 61 1.57 -2.62 -6.18
N PRO A 62 0.32 -2.38 -5.75
CA PRO A 62 -0.02 -1.02 -5.33
C PRO A 62 0.85 -0.43 -4.20
N ASN A 63 1.35 -1.26 -3.26
CA ASN A 63 2.26 -0.78 -2.20
C ASN A 63 3.57 -0.18 -2.78
N GLN A 64 4.20 -0.86 -3.74
CA GLN A 64 5.42 -0.36 -4.37
C GLN A 64 5.13 0.82 -5.31
N GLU A 65 3.99 0.82 -6.00
CA GLU A 65 3.60 1.90 -6.91
C GLU A 65 3.36 3.21 -6.16
N VAL A 66 2.68 3.15 -5.02
CA VAL A 66 2.49 4.33 -4.14
C VAL A 66 3.84 4.84 -3.64
N LEU A 67 4.74 3.96 -3.17
CA LEU A 67 6.06 4.39 -2.69
C LEU A 67 6.90 5.04 -3.81
N LEU A 68 6.89 4.47 -5.02
CA LEU A 68 7.59 5.04 -6.17
C LEU A 68 7.01 6.40 -6.54
N TRP A 69 5.68 6.53 -6.56
CA TRP A 69 5.02 7.79 -6.86
C TRP A 69 5.35 8.88 -5.83
N ILE A 70 5.29 8.57 -4.53
CA ILE A 70 5.67 9.51 -3.46
C ILE A 70 7.12 9.99 -3.65
N LYS A 71 8.05 9.08 -3.98
CA LYS A 71 9.44 9.45 -4.27
C LYS A 71 9.58 10.37 -5.46
N THR A 72 8.84 10.12 -6.55
CA THR A 72 8.83 11.01 -7.72
C THR A 72 8.30 12.40 -7.37
N VAL A 73 7.26 12.50 -6.53
CA VAL A 73 6.76 13.80 -6.04
C VAL A 73 7.84 14.56 -5.28
N VAL A 74 8.57 13.88 -4.38
CA VAL A 74 9.68 14.49 -3.62
C VAL A 74 10.83 14.90 -4.55
N GLU A 75 11.16 14.10 -5.56
CA GLU A 75 12.19 14.42 -6.55
C GLU A 75 11.82 15.66 -7.41
N GLU A 76 10.56 15.80 -7.79
CA GLU A 76 10.09 16.89 -8.66
C GLU A 76 9.79 18.18 -7.88
N CYS A 77 9.27 18.08 -6.67
CA CYS A 77 8.75 19.22 -5.90
C CYS A 77 9.57 19.55 -4.64
N GLY A 78 10.50 18.67 -4.23
CA GLY A 78 11.28 18.79 -3.01
C GLY A 78 10.56 18.28 -1.75
N GLU A 79 11.31 18.19 -0.64
CA GLU A 79 10.83 17.65 0.64
C GLU A 79 9.85 18.58 1.38
N ASN A 80 9.90 19.89 1.11
CA ASN A 80 9.07 20.90 1.78
C ASN A 80 7.96 21.44 0.85
N ILE A 81 7.22 20.54 0.21
CA ILE A 81 6.12 20.92 -0.67
C ILE A 81 4.96 21.52 0.13
N THR A 82 4.41 22.64 -0.33
CA THR A 82 3.21 23.22 0.31
C THR A 82 1.94 22.49 -0.15
N THR A 83 0.88 22.55 0.66
CA THR A 83 -0.43 21.97 0.29
C THR A 83 -0.96 22.51 -1.03
N GLU A 84 -0.71 23.79 -1.35
CA GLU A 84 -1.10 24.40 -2.62
C GLU A 84 -0.32 23.81 -3.81
N GLN A 85 1.00 23.70 -3.68
CA GLN A 85 1.85 23.10 -4.72
C GLN A 85 1.48 21.62 -4.95
N LEU A 86 1.21 20.89 -3.88
CA LEU A 86 0.79 19.49 -3.94
C LEU A 86 -0.58 19.35 -4.61
N LYS A 87 -1.53 20.22 -4.27
CA LYS A 87 -2.85 20.28 -4.91
C LYS A 87 -2.72 20.55 -6.41
N ASP A 88 -1.89 21.51 -6.81
CA ASP A 88 -1.65 21.83 -8.21
C ASP A 88 -0.96 20.66 -8.94
N HIS A 89 -0.04 19.97 -8.28
CA HIS A 89 0.62 18.79 -8.82
C HIS A 89 -0.39 17.65 -9.04
N VAL A 90 -1.19 17.31 -8.03
CA VAL A 90 -2.27 16.31 -8.13
C VAL A 90 -3.28 16.70 -9.22
N TRP A 91 -3.66 17.97 -9.30
CA TRP A 91 -4.58 18.49 -10.31
C TRP A 91 -4.01 18.34 -11.73
N LYS A 92 -2.71 18.60 -11.93
CA LYS A 92 -2.06 18.37 -13.22
C LYS A 92 -2.07 16.90 -13.62
N ILE A 93 -1.83 15.99 -12.68
CA ILE A 93 -1.87 14.56 -12.99
C ILE A 93 -3.30 14.12 -13.31
N LEU A 94 -4.31 14.56 -12.54
CA LEU A 94 -5.73 14.26 -12.79
C LEU A 94 -6.20 14.73 -14.17
N ASN A 95 -5.67 15.86 -14.66
CA ASN A 95 -5.99 16.39 -15.99
C ASN A 95 -5.09 15.86 -17.10
N SER A 96 -4.03 15.13 -16.76
CA SER A 96 -3.27 14.35 -17.74
C SER A 96 -3.98 13.01 -17.92
N GLU A 97 -4.13 12.50 -19.15
CA GLU A 97 -4.77 11.21 -19.45
C GLU A 97 -3.98 9.98 -18.92
N ARG A 98 -3.26 10.13 -17.80
CA ARG A 98 -2.47 9.08 -17.17
C ARG A 98 -3.39 8.12 -16.42
N LEU A 99 -3.76 7.04 -17.11
CA LEU A 99 -4.50 5.86 -16.63
C LEU A 99 -4.00 5.30 -15.29
N PHE A 100 -2.73 5.51 -14.97
CA PHE A 100 -2.08 5.05 -13.73
C PHE A 100 -2.71 5.66 -12.46
N LEU A 101 -3.34 6.84 -12.57
CA LEU A 101 -3.83 7.56 -11.40
C LEU A 101 -5.16 7.00 -10.86
N ASP A 102 -6.05 6.43 -11.69
CA ASP A 102 -7.31 5.87 -11.21
C ASP A 102 -7.08 4.69 -10.26
N LEU A 103 -6.07 3.86 -10.55
CA LEU A 103 -5.66 2.75 -9.70
C LEU A 103 -4.99 3.24 -8.41
N VAL A 104 -4.10 4.24 -8.50
CA VAL A 104 -3.43 4.84 -7.34
C VAL A 104 -4.43 5.56 -6.44
N MET A 105 -5.42 6.26 -7.00
CA MET A 105 -6.45 6.97 -6.22
C MET A 105 -7.44 6.00 -5.57
N GLU A 106 -7.91 4.97 -6.28
CA GLU A 106 -8.71 3.90 -5.65
C GLU A 106 -7.93 3.22 -4.52
N PHE A 107 -6.61 3.04 -4.71
CA PHE A 107 -5.74 2.48 -3.70
C PHE A 107 -5.48 3.44 -2.54
N CYS A 108 -5.28 4.73 -2.77
CA CYS A 108 -5.20 5.77 -1.74
C CYS A 108 -6.50 5.82 -0.92
N VAL A 109 -7.66 5.68 -1.56
CA VAL A 109 -8.96 5.62 -0.87
C VAL A 109 -9.13 4.33 -0.05
N LYS A 110 -8.61 3.19 -0.50
CA LYS A 110 -8.50 1.97 0.33
C LYS A 110 -7.46 2.12 1.43
N LEU A 111 -6.37 2.83 1.15
CA LEU A 111 -5.36 3.22 2.11
C LEU A 111 -6.02 4.03 3.23
N ILE A 112 -6.99 4.93 2.95
CA ILE A 112 -7.70 5.75 3.95
C ILE A 112 -8.32 4.92 5.10
N GLN A 113 -8.80 3.69 4.84
CA GLN A 113 -9.32 2.82 5.91
C GLN A 113 -8.23 2.12 6.74
N ASP A 114 -7.06 1.86 6.16
CA ASP A 114 -5.88 1.31 6.84
C ASP A 114 -4.96 2.40 7.42
N ILE A 115 -5.07 3.64 6.92
CA ILE A 115 -4.30 4.83 7.30
C ILE A 115 -4.58 5.19 8.74
N HIS A 116 -5.76 4.91 9.30
CA HIS A 116 -6.00 5.27 10.69
C HIS A 116 -5.01 4.55 11.62
N VAL A 117 -4.88 3.23 11.53
CA VAL A 117 -3.97 2.46 12.39
C VAL A 117 -2.51 2.58 11.94
N LYS A 118 -2.23 2.55 10.63
CA LYS A 118 -0.86 2.73 10.09
C LYS A 118 -0.35 4.15 10.36
N GLY A 119 -1.20 5.15 10.19
CA GLY A 119 -0.92 6.56 10.41
C GLY A 119 -0.76 6.91 11.88
N GLU A 120 -1.60 6.38 12.78
CA GLU A 120 -1.38 6.50 14.23
C GLU A 120 -0.01 5.93 14.65
N PHE A 121 0.35 4.76 14.12
CA PHE A 121 1.67 4.17 14.37
C PHE A 121 2.79 5.05 13.82
N ALA A 122 2.66 5.53 12.59
CA ALA A 122 3.67 6.36 11.93
C ALA A 122 3.84 7.72 12.64
N LEU A 123 2.75 8.41 12.98
CA LEU A 123 2.79 9.70 13.70
C LEU A 123 3.40 9.54 15.10
N LYS A 124 3.25 8.38 15.74
CA LYS A 124 3.83 8.11 17.06
C LYS A 124 5.32 7.79 17.01
N HIS A 125 5.78 7.10 15.95
CA HIS A 125 7.11 6.50 15.91
C HIS A 125 8.07 7.16 14.91
N LEU A 126 7.55 7.88 13.92
CA LEU A 126 8.28 8.54 12.83
C LEU A 126 7.70 9.93 12.49
N PRO A 127 7.35 10.79 13.47
CA PRO A 127 6.66 12.05 13.20
C PRO A 127 7.45 12.99 12.28
N ASP A 128 8.78 12.96 12.34
CA ASP A 128 9.65 13.87 11.58
C ASP A 128 10.07 13.29 10.21
N ASP A 129 9.51 12.14 9.80
CA ASP A 129 9.84 11.55 8.50
C ASP A 129 9.25 12.38 7.35
N PRO A 130 10.08 12.86 6.39
CA PRO A 130 9.61 13.70 5.30
C PRO A 130 8.56 13.04 4.39
N LEU A 131 8.65 11.72 4.19
CA LEU A 131 7.68 10.98 3.38
C LEU A 131 6.35 10.85 4.12
N LEU A 132 6.39 10.63 5.43
CA LEU A 132 5.19 10.65 6.26
C LEU A 132 4.50 12.03 6.20
N GLN A 133 5.25 13.12 6.32
CA GLN A 133 4.70 14.47 6.25
C GLN A 133 4.01 14.74 4.90
N LEU A 134 4.58 14.23 3.80
CA LEU A 134 3.95 14.30 2.48
C LEU A 134 2.64 13.48 2.44
N VAL A 135 2.65 12.26 2.95
CA VAL A 135 1.44 11.41 3.03
C VAL A 135 0.35 12.04 3.90
N VAL A 136 0.73 12.68 5.01
CA VAL A 136 -0.21 13.41 5.89
C VAL A 136 -0.76 14.64 5.19
N THR A 137 0.05 15.36 4.40
CA THR A 137 -0.41 16.54 3.64
C THR A 137 -1.33 16.16 2.48
N LEU A 138 -1.23 14.93 1.96
CA LEU A 138 -2.14 14.36 0.97
C LEU A 138 -3.51 13.96 1.56
N TYR A 139 -3.58 13.69 2.87
CA TYR A 139 -4.78 13.25 3.58
C TYR A 139 -5.64 14.45 4.01
#